data_AF-A0A1F4CXL2-F1
#
_entry.id   AF-A0A1F4CXL2-F1
#
_cell.length_a   1.000
_cell.length_b   1.000
_cell.length_c   1.000
_cell.angle_alpha   90.00
_cell.angle_beta   90.00
_cell.angle_gamma   90.00
#
_symmetry.space_group_name_H-M   'P 1'
#
loop_
_entity.id
_entity.type
_entity.pdbx_description
1 polymer ?
#
loop_
_entity_poly.entity_id
_entity_poly.type
_entity_poly.pdbx_seq_one_letter_code
_entity_poly.pdbx_strand_id
1 'polypeptide(L)'
;MSDNPQATESKWLAYVTSLPIDDPAARMRVLRTLESLGCAVLREGVYLLPDGDANRQGLSRLTDHLSRLNGSAYLLPVTAVDQAQAQAFRGLFNRSKKYEELTKTVESLKTGFGISEPTSISRVLAKQRRDFEAISALDFFSSPGRELAARVLKEAEEKVRGLVFPDAPKPNPVTRSGRHYFKRIWATRKPLWADRLASAWLVRRFIDPEATLIWLEKNQHCPATAIGFGFEGAAFENNKSGITFEQLLANFGLQDNAALARIAGLVHYLDTGGTAVAEAAGVEMLLLGAQRRSASADEFFAESEKTFDLLYDAYIEAPVKP
;
A
#
# COMPACT_ATOMS: atom_id res chain seq x y z
N MET A 1 -46.23 5.01 -15.75
CA MET A 1 -45.61 3.77 -15.25
C MET A 1 -44.13 4.04 -15.20
N SER A 2 -43.64 4.33 -14.00
CA SER A 2 -42.26 4.76 -13.78
C SER A 2 -41.34 3.56 -13.94
N ASP A 3 -40.46 3.62 -14.95
CA ASP A 3 -39.29 2.77 -15.06
C ASP A 3 -38.44 2.98 -13.80
N ASN A 4 -38.18 1.89 -13.08
CA ASN A 4 -37.30 1.85 -11.93
C ASN A 4 -35.92 1.37 -12.41
N PRO A 5 -34.93 2.24 -12.60
CA PRO A 5 -33.60 1.81 -12.98
C PRO A 5 -32.83 1.38 -11.72
N GLN A 6 -32.11 0.26 -11.83
CA GLN A 6 -31.14 -0.30 -10.85
C GLN A 6 -31.64 -1.40 -9.90
N ALA A 7 -32.11 -2.52 -10.46
CA ALA A 7 -31.71 -3.83 -9.94
C ALA A 7 -30.49 -4.28 -10.77
N THR A 8 -29.28 -3.91 -10.37
CA THR A 8 -28.05 -4.37 -11.02
C THR A 8 -28.00 -5.89 -10.90
N GLU A 9 -28.34 -6.61 -11.98
CA GLU A 9 -28.19 -8.06 -12.10
C GLU A 9 -26.74 -8.41 -11.73
N SER A 10 -26.55 -8.90 -10.51
CA SER A 10 -25.23 -9.26 -10.04
C SER A 10 -24.84 -10.54 -10.76
N LYS A 11 -23.87 -10.45 -11.66
CA LYS A 11 -23.28 -11.61 -12.31
C LYS A 11 -22.32 -12.27 -11.33
N TRP A 12 -22.31 -13.60 -11.32
CA TRP A 12 -21.50 -14.41 -10.42
C TRP A 12 -20.64 -15.38 -11.20
N LEU A 13 -19.61 -15.90 -10.55
CA LEU A 13 -18.75 -16.96 -11.02
C LEU A 13 -18.96 -18.19 -10.13
N ALA A 14 -19.47 -19.26 -10.70
CA ALA A 14 -19.47 -20.57 -10.07
C ALA A 14 -18.19 -21.31 -10.47
N TYR A 15 -17.43 -21.74 -9.48
CA TYR A 15 -16.21 -22.51 -9.65
C TYR A 15 -16.44 -23.94 -9.16
N VAL A 16 -16.52 -24.88 -10.10
CA VAL A 16 -16.83 -26.28 -9.83
C VAL A 16 -15.55 -27.09 -9.95
N THR A 17 -15.08 -27.68 -8.86
CA THR A 17 -13.79 -28.35 -8.77
C THR A 17 -13.92 -29.82 -8.40
N SER A 18 -13.11 -30.66 -9.02
CA SER A 18 -12.76 -32.01 -8.56
C SER A 18 -11.32 -31.97 -8.05
N LEU A 19 -11.17 -32.08 -6.73
CA LEU A 19 -9.86 -32.02 -6.08
C LEU A 19 -9.20 -33.39 -6.08
N PRO A 20 -7.86 -33.48 -6.23
CA PRO A 20 -7.13 -34.75 -6.14
C PRO A 20 -7.35 -35.40 -4.78
N ILE A 21 -7.76 -36.68 -4.78
CA ILE A 21 -7.99 -37.47 -3.55
C ILE A 21 -6.68 -38.03 -3.01
N ASP A 22 -5.74 -38.34 -3.92
CA ASP A 22 -4.50 -39.06 -3.61
C ASP A 22 -3.37 -38.16 -3.07
N ASP A 23 -3.52 -36.83 -3.15
CA ASP A 23 -2.58 -35.86 -2.61
C ASP A 23 -3.28 -34.86 -1.65
N PRO A 24 -3.35 -35.20 -0.34
CA PRO A 24 -3.94 -34.34 0.67
C PRO A 24 -3.25 -32.97 0.78
N ALA A 25 -1.95 -32.87 0.52
CA ALA A 25 -1.19 -31.63 0.62
C ALA A 25 -1.53 -30.67 -0.53
N ALA A 26 -1.63 -31.21 -1.76
CA ALA A 26 -2.12 -30.46 -2.92
C ALA A 26 -3.57 -29.99 -2.72
N ARG A 27 -4.44 -30.87 -2.24
CA ARG A 27 -5.84 -30.51 -1.91
C ARG A 27 -5.90 -29.35 -0.92
N MET A 28 -5.13 -29.41 0.16
CA MET A 28 -5.09 -28.34 1.17
C MET A 28 -4.48 -27.03 0.64
N ARG A 29 -3.57 -27.07 -0.34
CA ARG A 29 -3.09 -25.85 -1.02
C ARG A 29 -4.21 -25.17 -1.80
N VAL A 30 -4.95 -25.93 -2.61
CA VAL A 30 -6.05 -25.41 -3.42
C VAL A 30 -7.16 -24.82 -2.54
N LEU A 31 -7.54 -25.52 -1.46
CA LEU A 31 -8.53 -25.01 -0.51
C LEU A 31 -8.10 -23.69 0.14
N ARG A 32 -6.83 -23.56 0.53
CA ARG A 32 -6.29 -22.30 1.06
C ARG A 32 -6.28 -21.19 0.01
N THR A 33 -5.99 -21.50 -1.25
CA THR A 33 -6.07 -20.51 -2.33
C THR A 33 -7.50 -20.02 -2.55
N LEU A 34 -8.49 -20.91 -2.55
CA LEU A 34 -9.91 -20.55 -2.66
C LEU A 34 -10.35 -19.66 -1.49
N GLU A 35 -9.91 -19.99 -0.26
CA GLU A 35 -10.17 -19.16 0.90
C GLU A 35 -9.52 -17.77 0.77
N SER A 36 -8.27 -17.70 0.29
CA SER A 36 -7.55 -16.43 0.08
C SER A 36 -8.15 -15.56 -1.03
N LEU A 37 -8.86 -16.16 -1.99
CA LEU A 37 -9.62 -15.45 -3.02
C LEU A 37 -10.98 -14.97 -2.49
N GLY A 38 -11.38 -15.33 -1.27
CA GLY A 38 -12.66 -14.95 -0.69
C GLY A 38 -13.85 -15.76 -1.22
N CYS A 39 -13.61 -16.93 -1.80
CA CYS A 39 -14.66 -17.79 -2.33
C CYS A 39 -15.69 -18.18 -1.26
N ALA A 40 -16.97 -17.99 -1.56
CA ALA A 40 -18.05 -18.57 -0.76
C ALA A 40 -18.24 -20.04 -1.13
N VAL A 41 -18.53 -20.90 -0.15
CA VAL A 41 -18.78 -22.33 -0.37
C VAL A 41 -20.29 -22.54 -0.48
N LEU A 42 -20.78 -22.96 -1.65
CA LEU A 42 -22.18 -23.37 -1.81
C LEU A 42 -22.39 -24.82 -1.36
N ARG A 43 -21.43 -25.67 -1.72
CA ARG A 43 -21.32 -27.09 -1.31
C ARG A 43 -19.89 -27.54 -1.55
N GLU A 44 -19.55 -28.74 -1.08
CA GLU A 44 -18.25 -29.34 -1.38
C GLU A 44 -17.99 -29.37 -2.90
N GLY A 45 -16.83 -28.82 -3.30
CA GLY A 45 -16.42 -28.71 -4.70
C GLY A 45 -17.14 -27.63 -5.52
N VAL A 46 -18.04 -26.83 -4.94
CA VAL A 46 -18.72 -25.73 -5.64
C VAL A 46 -18.56 -24.43 -4.85
N TYR A 47 -17.86 -23.50 -5.47
CA TYR A 47 -17.54 -22.20 -4.90
C TYR A 47 -18.19 -21.08 -5.70
N LEU A 48 -18.49 -19.97 -5.05
CA LEU A 48 -19.11 -18.81 -5.65
C LEU A 48 -18.26 -17.57 -5.39
N LEU A 49 -18.15 -16.71 -6.40
CA LEU A 49 -17.57 -15.37 -6.30
C LEU A 49 -18.39 -14.36 -7.11
N PRO A 50 -18.39 -13.07 -6.73
CA PRO A 50 -18.89 -12.02 -7.61
C PRO A 50 -18.07 -11.96 -8.90
N ASP A 51 -18.73 -11.69 -10.02
CA ASP A 51 -18.05 -11.55 -11.30
C ASP A 51 -17.23 -10.25 -11.35
N GLY A 52 -15.93 -10.38 -11.66
CA GLY A 52 -15.00 -9.27 -11.80
C GLY A 52 -13.66 -9.76 -12.34
N ASP A 53 -12.90 -8.88 -12.98
CA ASP A 53 -11.67 -9.25 -13.72
C ASP A 53 -10.62 -9.91 -12.81
N ALA A 54 -10.42 -9.37 -11.60
CA ALA A 54 -9.49 -9.93 -10.63
C ALA A 54 -9.89 -11.36 -10.20
N ASN A 55 -11.19 -11.59 -9.95
CA ASN A 55 -11.70 -12.90 -9.56
C ASN A 55 -11.59 -13.91 -10.71
N ARG A 56 -11.90 -13.50 -11.95
CA ARG A 56 -11.74 -14.34 -13.15
C ARG A 56 -10.29 -14.76 -13.35
N GLN A 57 -9.35 -13.82 -13.26
CA GLN A 57 -7.93 -14.11 -13.40
C GLN A 57 -7.42 -15.04 -12.29
N GLY A 58 -7.82 -14.79 -11.04
CA GLY A 58 -7.45 -15.62 -9.89
C GLY A 58 -7.92 -17.07 -10.05
N LEU A 59 -9.19 -17.28 -10.41
CA LEU A 59 -9.74 -18.61 -10.65
C LEU A 59 -9.15 -19.29 -11.90
N SER A 60 -8.85 -18.54 -12.96
CA SER A 60 -8.19 -19.10 -14.15
C SER A 60 -6.80 -19.66 -13.83
N ARG A 61 -5.99 -18.91 -13.07
CA ARG A 61 -4.67 -19.38 -12.61
C ARG A 61 -4.78 -20.63 -11.74
N LEU A 62 -5.82 -20.69 -10.89
CA LEU A 62 -6.08 -21.85 -10.06
C LEU A 62 -6.48 -23.08 -10.88
N THR A 63 -7.27 -22.90 -11.95
CA THR A 63 -7.62 -23.96 -12.89
C THR A 63 -6.37 -24.55 -13.55
N ASP A 64 -5.48 -23.70 -14.06
CA ASP A 64 -4.21 -24.14 -14.68
C ASP A 64 -3.34 -24.93 -13.69
N HIS A 65 -3.33 -24.52 -12.42
CA HIS A 65 -2.63 -25.24 -11.37
C HIS A 65 -3.27 -26.60 -11.06
N LEU A 66 -4.60 -26.67 -10.97
CA LEU A 66 -5.33 -27.91 -10.70
C LEU A 66 -5.15 -28.95 -11.80
N SER A 67 -5.14 -28.54 -13.07
CA SER A 67 -4.90 -29.46 -14.20
C SER A 67 -3.54 -30.16 -14.14
N ARG A 68 -2.51 -29.51 -13.55
CA ARG A 68 -1.18 -30.12 -13.34
C ARG A 68 -1.14 -31.12 -12.19
N LEU A 69 -2.15 -31.10 -11.32
CA LEU A 69 -2.27 -31.95 -10.15
C LEU A 69 -3.25 -33.11 -10.37
N ASN A 70 -3.63 -33.39 -11.62
CA ASN A 70 -4.67 -34.35 -12.00
C ASN A 70 -6.06 -34.02 -11.40
N GLY A 71 -6.28 -32.76 -11.01
CA GLY A 71 -7.60 -32.23 -10.68
C GLY A 71 -8.28 -31.61 -11.90
N SER A 72 -9.58 -31.31 -11.79
CA SER A 72 -10.29 -30.55 -12.81
C SER A 72 -11.09 -29.42 -12.18
N ALA A 73 -11.28 -28.32 -12.92
CA ALA A 73 -12.12 -27.23 -12.50
C ALA A 73 -12.81 -26.57 -13.69
N TYR A 74 -14.03 -26.09 -13.47
CA TYR A 74 -14.84 -25.38 -14.45
C TYR A 74 -15.24 -24.02 -13.89
N LEU A 75 -14.99 -22.97 -14.66
CA LEU A 75 -15.39 -21.60 -14.35
C LEU A 75 -16.63 -21.25 -15.17
N LEU A 76 -17.76 -21.05 -14.49
CA LEU A 76 -19.05 -20.83 -15.11
C LEU A 76 -19.58 -19.44 -14.72
N PRO A 77 -19.87 -18.54 -15.68
CA PRO A 77 -20.65 -17.35 -15.37
C PRO A 77 -22.10 -17.77 -15.07
N VAL A 78 -22.62 -17.35 -13.92
CA VAL A 78 -23.99 -17.66 -13.49
C VAL A 78 -24.71 -16.40 -13.04
N THR A 79 -26.03 -16.40 -13.16
CA THR A 79 -26.91 -15.36 -12.65
C THR A 79 -27.84 -15.95 -11.60
N ALA A 80 -28.27 -15.12 -10.64
CA ALA A 80 -29.31 -15.53 -9.71
C ALA A 80 -30.66 -15.63 -10.46
N VAL A 81 -31.46 -16.62 -10.12
CA VAL A 81 -32.78 -16.86 -10.72
C VAL A 81 -33.79 -15.80 -10.29
N ASP A 82 -33.73 -15.39 -9.02
CA ASP A 82 -34.60 -14.37 -8.45
C ASP A 82 -33.85 -13.47 -7.45
N GLN A 83 -34.56 -12.46 -6.94
CA GLN A 83 -34.01 -11.52 -5.99
C GLN A 83 -33.67 -12.17 -4.63
N ALA A 84 -34.40 -13.21 -4.22
CA ALA A 84 -34.16 -13.90 -2.96
C ALA A 84 -32.83 -14.68 -3.02
N GLN A 85 -32.56 -15.37 -4.13
CA GLN A 85 -31.30 -16.05 -4.38
C GLN A 85 -30.15 -15.05 -4.54
N ALA A 86 -30.37 -13.92 -5.20
CA ALA A 86 -29.36 -12.85 -5.29
C ALA A 86 -28.97 -12.31 -3.90
N GLN A 87 -29.95 -12.12 -3.01
CA GLN A 87 -29.71 -11.73 -1.62
C GLN A 87 -28.99 -12.82 -0.83
N ALA A 88 -29.37 -14.09 -1.01
CA ALA A 88 -28.70 -15.23 -0.37
C ALA A 88 -27.22 -15.30 -0.76
N PHE A 89 -26.91 -15.16 -2.05
CA PHE A 89 -25.52 -15.13 -2.54
C PHE A 89 -24.73 -13.96 -1.96
N ARG A 90 -25.30 -12.74 -1.96
CA ARG A 90 -24.66 -11.59 -1.31
C ARG A 90 -24.42 -11.82 0.18
N GLY A 91 -25.36 -12.46 0.87
CA GLY A 91 -25.26 -12.80 2.29
C GLY A 91 -24.04 -13.65 2.64
N LEU A 92 -23.56 -14.50 1.71
CA LEU A 92 -22.36 -15.32 1.91
C LEU A 92 -21.07 -14.49 2.04
N PHE A 93 -21.09 -13.25 1.52
CA PHE A 93 -19.96 -12.31 1.58
C PHE A 93 -20.13 -11.26 2.67
N ASN A 94 -21.15 -11.39 3.53
CA ASN A 94 -21.38 -10.45 4.61
C ASN A 94 -20.25 -10.52 5.65
N ARG A 95 -19.45 -9.45 5.74
CA ARG A 95 -18.35 -9.32 6.72
C ARG A 95 -18.69 -8.39 7.90
N SER A 96 -19.94 -7.91 8.03
CA SER A 96 -20.34 -6.93 9.05
C SER A 96 -19.94 -7.34 10.47
N LYS A 97 -20.13 -8.62 10.83
CA LYS A 97 -19.73 -9.13 12.16
C LYS A 97 -18.22 -8.98 12.43
N LYS A 98 -17.37 -9.21 11.41
CA LYS A 98 -15.91 -9.04 11.54
C LYS A 98 -15.53 -7.57 11.76
N TYR A 99 -16.19 -6.67 11.03
CA TYR A 99 -15.99 -5.22 11.22
C TYR A 99 -16.52 -4.74 12.58
N GLU A 100 -17.65 -5.28 13.06
CA GLU A 100 -18.18 -4.99 14.39
C GLU A 100 -17.24 -5.45 15.50
N GLU A 101 -16.66 -6.66 15.39
CA GLU A 101 -15.67 -7.18 16.32
C GLU A 101 -14.41 -6.31 16.33
N LEU A 102 -13.88 -5.97 15.16
CA LEU A 102 -12.72 -5.07 15.02
C LEU A 102 -13.00 -3.70 15.64
N THR A 103 -14.18 -3.13 15.36
CA THR A 103 -14.61 -1.84 15.91
C THR A 103 -14.66 -1.91 17.43
N LYS A 104 -15.26 -2.96 18.01
CA LYS A 104 -15.30 -3.18 19.46
C LYS A 104 -13.90 -3.31 20.06
N THR A 105 -13.00 -4.04 19.41
CA THR A 105 -11.60 -4.16 19.85
C THR A 105 -10.92 -2.79 19.86
N VAL A 106 -11.03 -2.01 18.78
CA VAL A 106 -10.42 -0.67 18.70
C VAL A 106 -11.02 0.29 19.73
N GLU A 107 -12.35 0.29 19.91
CA GLU A 107 -13.02 1.10 20.94
C GLU A 107 -12.54 0.71 22.34
N SER A 108 -12.37 -0.59 22.64
CA SER A 108 -11.83 -1.03 23.93
C SER A 108 -10.38 -0.59 24.16
N LEU A 109 -9.57 -0.42 23.10
CA LEU A 109 -8.22 0.10 23.24
C LEU A 109 -8.20 1.59 23.62
N LYS A 110 -9.26 2.35 23.28
CA LYS A 110 -9.35 3.78 23.62
C LYS A 110 -9.38 4.00 25.13
N THR A 111 -9.85 3.05 25.94
CA THR A 111 -9.83 3.17 27.41
C THR A 111 -8.41 3.15 27.99
N GLY A 112 -7.44 2.58 27.26
CA GLY A 112 -6.03 2.56 27.65
C GLY A 112 -5.25 3.83 27.29
N PHE A 113 -5.85 4.76 26.55
CA PHE A 113 -5.16 5.97 26.08
C PHE A 113 -4.81 6.88 27.26
N GLY A 114 -3.53 7.20 27.43
CA GLY A 114 -3.03 8.01 28.54
C GLY A 114 -2.82 7.23 29.86
N ILE A 115 -3.16 5.94 29.89
CA ILE A 115 -2.93 5.04 31.04
C ILE A 115 -1.83 4.02 30.72
N SER A 116 -1.88 3.43 29.52
CA SER A 116 -0.90 2.45 29.05
C SER A 116 0.14 3.07 28.13
N GLU A 117 1.33 2.45 28.06
CA GLU A 117 2.43 2.85 27.19
C GLU A 117 1.98 3.04 25.72
N PRO A 118 2.05 4.27 25.16
CA PRO A 118 1.52 4.57 23.83
C PRO A 118 2.11 3.71 22.70
N THR A 119 3.37 3.32 22.81
CA THR A 119 4.05 2.44 21.82
C THR A 119 3.47 1.03 21.78
N SER A 120 2.99 0.51 22.92
CA SER A 120 2.36 -0.81 22.99
C SER A 120 0.98 -0.79 22.36
N ILE A 121 0.19 0.27 22.60
CA ILE A 121 -1.11 0.49 21.96
C ILE A 121 -0.94 0.64 20.44
N SER A 122 0.09 1.36 19.99
CA SER A 122 0.41 1.52 18.57
C SER A 122 0.65 0.17 17.87
N ARG A 123 1.37 -0.78 18.49
CA ARG A 123 1.56 -2.12 17.92
C ARG A 123 0.25 -2.89 17.77
N VAL A 124 -0.66 -2.78 18.74
CA VAL A 124 -1.96 -3.45 18.67
C VAL A 124 -2.83 -2.82 17.57
N LEU A 125 -2.82 -1.49 17.44
CA LEU A 125 -3.51 -0.80 16.34
C LEU A 125 -2.94 -1.19 14.96
N ALA A 126 -1.63 -1.31 14.82
CA ALA A 126 -1.01 -1.80 13.59
C ALA A 126 -1.45 -3.23 13.23
N LYS A 127 -1.70 -4.09 14.23
CA LYS A 127 -2.33 -5.39 14.01
C LYS A 127 -3.77 -5.25 13.55
N GLN A 128 -4.59 -4.42 14.22
CA GLN A 128 -5.99 -4.20 13.82
C GLN A 128 -6.09 -3.60 12.41
N ARG A 129 -5.13 -2.77 11.98
CA ARG A 129 -5.00 -2.28 10.60
C ARG A 129 -4.80 -3.42 9.61
N ARG A 130 -3.86 -4.33 9.87
CA ARG A 130 -3.67 -5.50 9.00
C ARG A 130 -4.91 -6.39 8.95
N ASP A 131 -5.57 -6.59 10.08
CA ASP A 131 -6.81 -7.37 10.15
C ASP A 131 -7.94 -6.68 9.35
N PHE A 132 -8.05 -5.35 9.41
CA PHE A 132 -8.99 -4.55 8.61
C PHE A 132 -8.72 -4.68 7.10
N GLU A 133 -7.45 -4.57 6.67
CA GLU A 133 -7.08 -4.73 5.26
C GLU A 133 -7.36 -6.15 4.77
N ALA A 134 -7.09 -7.17 5.58
CA ALA A 134 -7.39 -8.56 5.25
C ALA A 134 -8.90 -8.81 5.11
N ILE A 135 -9.74 -8.19 5.94
CA ILE A 135 -11.21 -8.26 5.81
C ILE A 135 -11.65 -7.50 4.54
N SER A 136 -11.11 -6.29 4.32
CA SER A 136 -11.46 -5.40 3.21
C SER A 136 -11.08 -5.96 1.84
N ALA A 137 -9.95 -6.68 1.75
CA ALA A 137 -9.51 -7.34 0.52
C ALA A 137 -10.48 -8.43 0.06
N LEU A 138 -11.25 -9.00 0.99
CA LEU A 138 -12.24 -10.05 0.74
C LEU A 138 -13.69 -9.51 0.78
N ASP A 139 -13.85 -8.19 0.81
CA ASP A 139 -15.13 -7.50 0.89
C ASP A 139 -15.52 -6.92 -0.47
N PHE A 140 -16.24 -7.73 -1.24
CA PHE A 140 -16.65 -7.39 -2.60
C PHE A 140 -17.81 -6.39 -2.66
N PHE A 141 -18.48 -6.11 -1.54
CA PHE A 141 -19.65 -5.26 -1.48
C PHE A 141 -19.47 -4.20 -0.39
N SER A 142 -19.53 -2.92 -0.75
CA SER A 142 -19.43 -1.83 0.21
C SER A 142 -20.45 -1.99 1.34
N SER A 143 -19.97 -1.98 2.59
CA SER A 143 -20.80 -2.11 3.79
C SER A 143 -20.61 -0.89 4.70
N PRO A 144 -21.67 -0.37 5.35
CA PRO A 144 -21.54 0.71 6.34
C PRO A 144 -20.61 0.33 7.50
N GLY A 145 -20.53 -0.97 7.83
CA GLY A 145 -19.61 -1.49 8.84
C GLY A 145 -18.13 -1.28 8.48
N ARG A 146 -17.76 -1.41 7.20
CA ARG A 146 -16.40 -1.15 6.73
C ARG A 146 -16.00 0.32 6.92
N GLU A 147 -16.89 1.24 6.56
CA GLU A 147 -16.64 2.68 6.71
C GLU A 147 -16.50 3.08 8.18
N LEU A 148 -17.39 2.55 9.04
CA LEU A 148 -17.31 2.77 10.48
C LEU A 148 -15.99 2.24 11.06
N ALA A 149 -15.61 1.01 10.74
CA ALA A 149 -14.37 0.39 11.20
C ALA A 149 -13.14 1.19 10.74
N ALA A 150 -13.12 1.62 9.47
CA ALA A 150 -12.04 2.44 8.93
C ALA A 150 -11.89 3.78 9.67
N ARG A 151 -13.02 4.45 9.96
CA ARG A 151 -13.04 5.71 10.70
C ARG A 151 -12.55 5.53 12.14
N VAL A 152 -13.12 4.58 12.86
CA VAL A 152 -12.76 4.31 14.27
C VAL A 152 -11.29 3.95 14.42
N LEU A 153 -10.76 3.13 13.50
CA LEU A 153 -9.36 2.76 13.46
C LEU A 153 -8.45 3.96 13.18
N LYS A 154 -8.80 4.79 12.19
CA LYS A 154 -8.05 6.01 11.87
C LYS A 154 -8.00 6.98 13.04
N GLU A 155 -9.13 7.26 13.68
CA GLU A 155 -9.20 8.15 14.85
C GLU A 155 -8.35 7.64 16.03
N ALA A 156 -8.36 6.32 16.26
CA ALA A 156 -7.55 5.68 17.30
C ALA A 156 -6.05 5.81 17.00
N GLU A 157 -5.63 5.56 15.75
CA GLU A 157 -4.25 5.72 15.32
C GLU A 157 -3.76 7.17 15.43
N GLU A 158 -4.56 8.14 15.00
CA GLU A 158 -4.24 9.57 15.12
C GLU A 158 -4.07 9.99 16.58
N LYS A 159 -4.96 9.53 17.47
CA LYS A 159 -4.89 9.85 18.90
C LYS A 159 -3.68 9.21 19.58
N VAL A 160 -3.35 7.95 19.28
CA VAL A 160 -2.15 7.30 19.82
C VAL A 160 -0.88 7.94 19.25
N ARG A 161 -0.85 8.30 17.97
CA ARG A 161 0.26 9.04 17.37
C ARG A 161 0.49 10.37 18.08
N GLY A 162 -0.56 11.11 18.41
CA GLY A 162 -0.45 12.35 19.20
C GLY A 162 0.06 12.14 20.64
N LEU A 163 -0.17 10.97 21.24
CA LEU A 163 0.35 10.62 22.57
C LEU A 163 1.81 10.13 22.54
N VAL A 164 2.21 9.40 21.49
CA VAL A 164 3.61 9.00 21.26
C VAL A 164 4.47 10.22 20.89
N PHE A 165 3.87 11.20 20.20
CA PHE A 165 4.55 12.38 19.70
C PHE A 165 3.76 13.68 20.00
N PRO A 166 3.88 14.24 21.21
CA PRO A 166 3.12 15.43 21.65
C PRO A 166 3.36 16.68 20.79
N ASP A 167 4.57 16.80 20.24
CA ASP A 167 5.02 17.92 19.39
C ASP A 167 5.06 17.56 17.90
N ALA A 168 4.36 16.50 17.46
CA ALA A 168 4.24 16.22 16.03
C ALA A 168 3.49 17.40 15.37
N PRO A 169 4.10 18.09 14.38
CA PRO A 169 3.37 19.10 13.62
C PRO A 169 2.14 18.42 13.01
N LYS A 170 0.97 19.01 13.24
CA LYS A 170 -0.27 18.55 12.63
C LYS A 170 -0.02 18.39 11.13
N PRO A 171 -0.40 17.26 10.50
CA PRO A 171 -0.29 17.13 9.06
C PRO A 171 -1.06 18.30 8.46
N ASN A 172 -0.32 19.21 7.85
CA ASN A 172 -0.91 20.33 7.13
C ASN A 172 -1.73 19.69 6.01
N PRO A 173 -3.01 20.05 5.82
CA PRO A 173 -3.85 19.46 4.78
C PRO A 173 -3.46 20.02 3.41
N VAL A 174 -2.21 19.79 2.99
CA VAL A 174 -1.79 20.02 1.62
C VAL A 174 -2.09 18.73 0.86
N THR A 175 -3.38 18.64 0.51
CA THR A 175 -3.93 18.05 -0.72
C THR A 175 -3.30 16.75 -1.24
N ARG A 176 -3.95 15.64 -0.87
CA ARG A 176 -3.91 14.27 -1.42
C ARG A 176 -4.18 14.12 -2.95
N SER A 177 -3.90 15.12 -3.77
CA SER A 177 -4.13 15.03 -5.21
C SER A 177 -2.96 15.58 -6.01
N GLY A 178 -2.24 14.70 -6.69
CA GLY A 178 -1.14 15.03 -7.62
C GLY A 178 -1.52 16.03 -8.73
N ARG A 179 -2.81 16.38 -8.88
CA ARG A 179 -3.30 17.42 -9.80
C ARG A 179 -2.77 18.83 -9.50
N HIS A 180 -2.36 19.13 -8.27
CA HIS A 180 -1.77 20.45 -7.93
C HIS A 180 -0.28 20.57 -8.21
N TYR A 181 0.39 19.44 -8.49
CA TYR A 181 1.83 19.38 -8.57
C TYR A 181 2.36 19.11 -9.97
N PHE A 182 1.52 19.09 -11.01
CA PHE A 182 1.94 18.80 -12.39
C PHE A 182 2.78 19.92 -13.04
N LYS A 183 3.91 19.55 -13.65
CA LYS A 183 4.83 20.41 -14.40
C LYS A 183 5.38 21.57 -13.56
N ARG A 184 5.76 21.26 -12.32
CA ARG A 184 6.30 22.24 -11.36
C ARG A 184 7.82 22.25 -11.37
N ILE A 185 8.39 23.35 -10.87
CA ILE A 185 9.82 23.44 -10.58
C ILE A 185 10.03 22.98 -9.14
N TRP A 186 10.93 22.04 -8.93
CA TRP A 186 11.32 21.51 -7.62
C TRP A 186 12.79 21.80 -7.36
N ALA A 187 13.12 22.28 -6.16
CA ALA A 187 14.45 22.76 -5.85
C ALA A 187 15.02 22.08 -4.61
N THR A 188 16.28 21.66 -4.67
CA THR A 188 17.04 21.23 -3.48
C THR A 188 18.47 21.75 -3.52
N ARG A 189 19.21 21.64 -2.41
CA ARG A 189 20.57 22.18 -2.29
C ARG A 189 21.63 21.10 -2.45
N LYS A 190 22.73 21.46 -3.11
CA LYS A 190 23.97 20.66 -3.10
C LYS A 190 24.67 20.72 -1.72
N PRO A 191 25.45 19.70 -1.35
CA PRO A 191 25.70 18.45 -2.08
C PRO A 191 24.48 17.52 -2.06
N LEU A 192 24.30 16.78 -3.17
CA LEU A 192 23.28 15.75 -3.28
C LEU A 192 23.78 14.48 -2.59
N TRP A 193 22.91 13.91 -1.77
CA TRP A 193 23.11 12.61 -1.12
C TRP A 193 21.79 11.83 -1.13
N ALA A 194 21.78 10.62 -0.55
CA ALA A 194 20.73 9.64 -0.76
C ALA A 194 19.32 10.22 -0.53
N ASP A 195 19.08 11.00 0.53
CA ASP A 195 17.77 11.62 0.82
C ASP A 195 17.29 12.54 -0.30
N ARG A 196 18.16 13.46 -0.75
CA ARG A 196 17.82 14.44 -1.80
C ARG A 196 17.65 13.77 -3.16
N LEU A 197 18.49 12.79 -3.49
CA LEU A 197 18.42 12.04 -4.74
C LEU A 197 17.16 11.18 -4.78
N ALA A 198 16.88 10.43 -3.70
CA ALA A 198 15.67 9.63 -3.59
C ALA A 198 14.41 10.50 -3.61
N SER A 199 14.44 11.66 -2.95
CA SER A 199 13.32 12.62 -2.95
C SER A 199 13.03 13.16 -4.35
N ALA A 200 14.07 13.54 -5.08
CA ALA A 200 13.93 13.99 -6.47
C ALA A 200 13.38 12.90 -7.39
N TRP A 201 13.85 11.65 -7.21
CA TRP A 201 13.34 10.49 -7.94
C TRP A 201 11.85 10.22 -7.61
N LEU A 202 11.49 10.25 -6.33
CA LEU A 202 10.11 10.08 -5.87
C LEU A 202 9.18 11.12 -6.49
N VAL A 203 9.64 12.38 -6.55
CA VAL A 203 8.91 13.47 -7.20
C VAL A 203 8.64 13.13 -8.66
N ARG A 204 9.68 12.81 -9.45
CA ARG A 204 9.52 12.51 -10.88
C ARG A 204 8.74 11.22 -11.16
N ARG A 205 8.82 10.20 -10.30
CA ARG A 205 8.18 8.91 -10.56
C ARG A 205 6.73 8.83 -10.07
N PHE A 206 6.38 9.49 -8.96
CA PHE A 206 5.08 9.29 -8.31
C PHE A 206 4.26 10.56 -8.08
N ILE A 207 4.87 11.75 -8.09
CA ILE A 207 4.20 13.00 -7.69
C ILE A 207 3.95 13.91 -8.89
N ASP A 208 5.00 14.19 -9.66
CA ASP A 208 5.01 15.09 -10.83
C ASP A 208 5.95 14.54 -11.91
N PRO A 209 5.43 13.72 -12.84
CA PRO A 209 6.22 13.16 -13.95
C PRO A 209 6.86 14.18 -14.89
N GLU A 210 6.34 15.41 -14.90
CA GLU A 210 6.83 16.53 -15.72
C GLU A 210 7.63 17.54 -14.89
N ALA A 211 8.07 17.17 -13.68
CA ALA A 211 8.84 18.04 -12.81
C ALA A 211 10.15 18.49 -13.44
N THR A 212 10.47 19.77 -13.30
CA THR A 212 11.80 20.32 -13.56
C THR A 212 12.56 20.46 -12.26
N LEU A 213 13.72 19.81 -12.15
CA LEU A 213 14.57 19.89 -10.95
C LEU A 213 15.63 20.97 -11.08
N ILE A 214 15.88 21.72 -10.01
CA ILE A 214 16.97 22.69 -9.93
C ILE A 214 17.84 22.44 -8.69
N TRP A 215 19.15 22.48 -8.90
CA TRP A 215 20.15 22.16 -7.89
C TRP A 215 20.82 23.44 -7.38
N LEU A 216 20.33 23.95 -6.26
CA LEU A 216 20.78 25.20 -5.66
C LEU A 216 22.14 25.02 -4.99
N GLU A 217 22.99 26.04 -5.11
CA GLU A 217 24.18 26.13 -4.24
C GLU A 217 23.77 26.47 -2.80
N LYS A 218 24.65 26.21 -1.82
CA LYS A 218 24.34 26.29 -0.37
C LYS A 218 23.64 27.60 0.05
N ASN A 219 24.05 28.72 -0.53
CA ASN A 219 23.56 30.07 -0.20
C ASN A 219 22.63 30.66 -1.28
N GLN A 220 22.27 29.88 -2.30
CA GLN A 220 21.39 30.36 -3.36
C GLN A 220 19.95 30.40 -2.87
N HIS A 221 19.25 31.50 -3.16
CA HIS A 221 17.85 31.65 -2.81
C HIS A 221 16.98 30.71 -3.65
N CYS A 222 16.01 30.04 -3.01
CA CYS A 222 15.03 29.21 -3.71
C CYS A 222 14.02 30.13 -4.40
N PRO A 223 13.81 30.03 -5.73
CA PRO A 223 12.80 30.84 -6.41
C PRO A 223 11.42 30.66 -5.79
N ALA A 224 10.65 31.74 -5.65
CA ALA A 224 9.30 31.69 -5.09
C ALA A 224 8.32 30.81 -5.90
N THR A 225 8.62 30.57 -7.18
CA THR A 225 7.86 29.69 -8.07
C THR A 225 8.23 28.22 -7.92
N ALA A 226 9.35 27.90 -7.26
CA ALA A 226 9.84 26.55 -7.06
C ALA A 226 9.39 25.97 -5.72
N ILE A 227 9.20 24.67 -5.69
CA ILE A 227 8.87 23.90 -4.47
C ILE A 227 10.19 23.40 -3.89
N GLY A 228 10.61 23.98 -2.77
CA GLY A 228 11.83 23.57 -2.07
C GLY A 228 11.66 22.24 -1.33
N PHE A 229 12.70 21.40 -1.34
CA PHE A 229 12.80 20.22 -0.50
C PHE A 229 14.25 19.96 -0.03
N GLY A 230 14.43 19.31 1.13
CA GLY A 230 15.73 18.80 1.57
C GLY A 230 16.70 19.85 2.12
N PHE A 231 16.20 21.01 2.53
CA PHE A 231 16.97 22.05 3.23
C PHE A 231 16.08 22.84 4.18
N GLU A 232 16.68 23.54 5.14
CA GLU A 232 15.97 24.35 6.13
C GLU A 232 15.14 25.46 5.48
N GLY A 233 13.87 25.57 5.86
CA GLY A 233 12.92 26.54 5.31
C GLY A 233 12.32 26.12 3.96
N ALA A 234 12.59 24.90 3.49
CA ALA A 234 11.93 24.31 2.34
C ALA A 234 10.46 23.95 2.65
N ALA A 235 9.64 23.79 1.60
CA ALA A 235 8.28 23.28 1.77
C ALA A 235 8.27 21.84 2.34
N PHE A 236 9.27 21.05 1.95
CA PHE A 236 9.53 19.72 2.48
C PHE A 236 10.93 19.67 3.08
N GLU A 237 11.09 20.11 4.32
CA GLU A 237 12.36 20.05 5.03
C GLU A 237 12.53 18.76 5.83
N ASN A 238 13.77 18.33 6.03
CA ASN A 238 14.09 17.33 7.05
C ASN A 238 13.76 17.93 8.43
N ASN A 239 13.11 17.15 9.27
CA ASN A 239 12.73 17.57 10.61
C ASN A 239 12.94 16.43 11.61
N LYS A 240 12.64 16.67 12.89
CA LYS A 240 12.83 15.66 13.96
C LYS A 240 12.08 14.34 13.72
N SER A 241 11.09 14.31 12.83
CA SER A 241 10.28 13.13 12.52
C SER A 241 10.82 12.27 11.38
N GLY A 242 11.83 12.74 10.64
CA GLY A 242 12.44 11.94 9.58
C GLY A 242 13.06 12.79 8.47
N ILE A 243 13.78 12.08 7.60
CA ILE A 243 14.42 12.66 6.41
C ILE A 243 13.38 13.13 5.39
N THR A 244 13.80 13.93 4.41
CA THR A 244 12.90 14.56 3.42
C THR A 244 12.05 13.54 2.67
N PHE A 245 12.64 12.41 2.31
CA PHE A 245 11.98 11.33 1.62
C PHE A 245 10.78 10.81 2.41
N GLU A 246 10.95 10.58 3.72
CA GLU A 246 9.88 10.16 4.64
C GLU A 246 8.78 11.22 4.76
N GLN A 247 9.17 12.51 4.79
CA GLN A 247 8.21 13.61 4.77
C GLN A 247 7.39 13.63 3.49
N LEU A 248 8.03 13.45 2.33
CA LEU A 248 7.33 13.39 1.04
C LEU A 248 6.36 12.20 1.00
N LEU A 249 6.77 11.01 1.44
CA LEU A 249 5.87 9.86 1.49
C LEU A 249 4.63 10.16 2.34
N ALA A 250 4.81 10.74 3.52
CA ALA A 250 3.71 11.06 4.43
C ALA A 250 2.78 12.14 3.86
N ASN A 251 3.32 13.19 3.24
CA ASN A 251 2.52 14.29 2.68
C ASN A 251 1.72 13.85 1.44
N PHE A 252 2.28 12.97 0.61
CA PHE A 252 1.64 12.49 -0.60
C PHE A 252 0.85 11.18 -0.42
N GLY A 253 0.79 10.62 0.79
CA GLY A 253 0.03 9.40 1.08
C GLY A 253 0.63 8.14 0.48
N LEU A 254 1.96 8.10 0.32
CA LEU A 254 2.71 7.02 -0.31
C LEU A 254 3.34 6.05 0.71
N GLN A 255 3.16 6.29 2.01
CA GLN A 255 3.77 5.49 3.08
C GLN A 255 3.28 4.03 3.14
N ASP A 256 2.09 3.74 2.59
CA ASP A 256 1.52 2.39 2.59
C ASP A 256 2.13 1.49 1.49
N ASN A 257 2.94 2.06 0.59
CA ASN A 257 3.68 1.30 -0.42
C ASN A 257 4.91 0.65 0.24
N ALA A 258 4.89 -0.69 0.34
CA ALA A 258 5.94 -1.47 1.00
C ALA A 258 7.34 -1.28 0.36
N ALA A 259 7.42 -1.11 -0.96
CA ALA A 259 8.69 -0.86 -1.64
C ALA A 259 9.23 0.53 -1.30
N LEU A 260 8.39 1.57 -1.32
CA LEU A 260 8.78 2.91 -0.90
C LEU A 260 9.16 2.97 0.58
N ALA A 261 8.47 2.22 1.45
CA ALA A 261 8.81 2.13 2.87
C ALA A 261 10.19 1.48 3.10
N ARG A 262 10.57 0.47 2.30
CA ARG A 262 11.92 -0.11 2.35
C ARG A 262 12.98 0.85 1.83
N ILE A 263 12.70 1.58 0.75
CA ILE A 263 13.60 2.64 0.26
C ILE A 263 13.76 3.73 1.33
N ALA A 264 12.68 4.11 2.03
CA ALA A 264 12.75 5.08 3.11
C ALA A 264 13.71 4.65 4.22
N GLY A 265 13.60 3.41 4.70
CA GLY A 265 14.52 2.88 5.71
C GLY A 265 15.98 2.82 5.24
N LEU A 266 16.21 2.44 3.98
CA LEU A 266 17.54 2.44 3.36
C LEU A 266 18.14 3.86 3.30
N VAL A 267 17.38 4.82 2.79
CA VAL A 267 17.84 6.20 2.61
C VAL A 267 18.05 6.88 3.96
N HIS A 268 17.17 6.64 4.93
CA HIS A 268 17.34 7.09 6.32
C HIS A 268 18.66 6.58 6.90
N TYR A 269 18.95 5.29 6.72
CA TYR A 269 20.22 4.73 7.18
C TYR A 269 21.44 5.37 6.50
N LEU A 270 21.38 5.67 5.19
CA LEU A 270 22.48 6.30 4.46
C LEU A 270 22.73 7.77 4.81
N ASP A 271 21.68 8.52 5.17
CA ASP A 271 21.80 9.95 5.53
C ASP A 271 22.04 10.18 7.02
N THR A 272 21.39 9.40 7.89
CA THR A 272 21.39 9.65 9.35
C THR A 272 21.86 8.47 10.18
N GLY A 273 22.11 7.31 9.58
CA GLY A 273 22.45 6.07 10.30
C GLY A 273 21.24 5.43 10.97
N GLY A 274 21.48 4.62 12.01
CA GLY A 274 20.43 3.93 12.77
C GLY A 274 20.35 2.44 12.45
N THR A 275 19.13 1.93 12.24
CA THR A 275 18.90 0.50 11.98
C THR A 275 19.55 0.10 10.66
N ALA A 276 20.49 -0.85 10.72
CA ALA A 276 21.21 -1.32 9.55
C ALA A 276 20.26 -1.96 8.52
N VAL A 277 20.45 -1.60 7.25
CA VAL A 277 19.79 -2.19 6.09
C VAL A 277 20.82 -3.01 5.32
N ALA A 278 20.52 -4.28 5.03
CA ALA A 278 21.51 -5.25 4.54
C ALA A 278 22.15 -4.80 3.21
N GLU A 279 21.35 -4.21 2.33
CA GLU A 279 21.73 -3.73 1.02
C GLU A 279 22.37 -2.32 1.01
N ALA A 280 22.45 -1.64 2.17
CA ALA A 280 22.87 -0.24 2.25
C ALA A 280 24.28 0.02 1.69
N ALA A 281 25.27 -0.78 2.09
CA ALA A 281 26.64 -0.60 1.63
C ALA A 281 26.76 -0.77 0.09
N GLY A 282 25.96 -1.66 -0.50
CA GLY A 282 25.93 -1.84 -1.95
C GLY A 282 25.34 -0.62 -2.66
N VAL A 283 24.23 -0.09 -2.14
CA VAL A 283 23.59 1.11 -2.69
C VAL A 283 24.48 2.33 -2.54
N GLU A 284 25.13 2.50 -1.39
CA GLU A 284 26.10 3.57 -1.16
C GLU A 284 27.22 3.54 -2.20
N MET A 285 27.78 2.37 -2.49
CA MET A 285 28.83 2.21 -3.51
C MET A 285 28.33 2.57 -4.92
N LEU A 286 27.08 2.23 -5.26
CA LEU A 286 26.47 2.63 -6.53
C LEU A 286 26.30 4.15 -6.63
N LEU A 287 25.81 4.80 -5.57
CA LEU A 287 25.67 6.26 -5.53
C LEU A 287 27.02 6.98 -5.58
N LEU A 288 28.03 6.48 -4.87
CA LEU A 288 29.41 7.00 -4.96
C LEU A 288 30.00 6.81 -6.37
N GLY A 289 29.73 5.67 -7.00
CA GLY A 289 30.14 5.40 -8.38
C GLY A 289 29.49 6.35 -9.37
N ALA A 290 28.17 6.57 -9.25
CA ALA A 290 27.41 7.55 -10.01
C ALA A 290 27.99 8.96 -9.83
N GLN A 291 28.27 9.37 -8.59
CA GLN A 291 28.83 10.68 -8.30
C GLN A 291 30.19 10.90 -8.98
N ARG A 292 31.06 9.89 -8.99
CA ARG A 292 32.41 9.98 -9.58
C ARG A 292 32.41 10.08 -11.10
N ARG A 293 31.44 9.46 -11.77
CA ARG A 293 31.38 9.42 -13.25
C ARG A 293 30.64 10.61 -13.87
N SER A 294 29.84 11.32 -13.08
CA SER A 294 28.99 12.40 -13.56
C SER A 294 29.73 13.74 -13.54
N ALA A 295 29.61 14.51 -14.63
CA ALA A 295 30.20 15.84 -14.76
C ALA A 295 29.29 16.97 -14.23
N SER A 296 28.02 16.67 -14.00
CA SER A 296 27.01 17.62 -13.51
C SER A 296 26.06 16.98 -12.49
N ALA A 297 25.30 17.82 -11.78
CA ALA A 297 24.26 17.36 -10.86
C ALA A 297 23.10 16.67 -11.59
N ASP A 298 22.76 17.13 -12.80
CA ASP A 298 21.73 16.49 -13.64
C ASP A 298 22.17 15.09 -14.08
N GLU A 299 23.42 14.92 -14.52
CA GLU A 299 23.97 13.60 -14.84
C GLU A 299 24.06 12.70 -13.60
N PHE A 300 24.45 13.26 -12.44
CA PHE A 300 24.52 12.49 -11.20
C PHE A 300 23.13 12.00 -10.78
N PHE A 301 22.14 12.86 -10.87
CA PHE A 301 20.76 12.50 -10.59
C PHE A 301 20.24 11.46 -11.59
N ALA A 302 20.46 11.63 -12.90
CA ALA A 302 20.03 10.68 -13.92
C ALA A 302 20.64 9.28 -13.75
N GLU A 303 21.89 9.16 -13.29
CA GLU A 303 22.49 7.86 -12.94
C GLU A 303 21.91 7.30 -11.62
N SER A 304 21.63 8.16 -10.65
CA SER A 304 21.04 7.76 -9.37
C SER A 304 19.58 7.30 -9.50
N GLU A 305 18.80 7.92 -10.39
CA GLU A 305 17.40 7.53 -10.69
C GLU A 305 17.33 6.05 -11.09
N LYS A 306 18.24 5.59 -11.95
CA LYS A 306 18.31 4.18 -12.36
C LYS A 306 18.49 3.24 -11.16
N THR A 307 19.28 3.67 -10.17
CA THR A 307 19.49 2.87 -8.95
C THR A 307 18.20 2.77 -8.13
N PHE A 308 17.47 3.87 -7.96
CA PHE A 308 16.20 3.85 -7.23
C PHE A 308 15.08 3.13 -7.99
N ASP A 309 15.07 3.20 -9.33
CA ASP A 309 14.17 2.40 -10.16
C ASP A 309 14.39 0.90 -9.93
N LEU A 310 15.66 0.45 -10.00
CA LEU A 310 16.01 -0.96 -9.78
C LEU A 310 15.68 -1.41 -8.35
N LEU A 311 15.94 -0.57 -7.34
CA LEU A 311 15.57 -0.87 -5.95
C LEU A 311 14.06 -0.99 -5.77
N TYR A 312 13.30 -0.06 -6.36
CA TYR A 312 11.85 -0.07 -6.25
C TYR A 312 11.25 -1.33 -6.88
N ASP A 313 11.67 -1.67 -8.10
CA ASP A 313 11.20 -2.86 -8.80
C ASP A 313 11.61 -4.15 -8.05
N ALA A 314 12.85 -4.20 -7.52
CA ALA A 314 13.32 -5.31 -6.70
C ALA A 314 12.61 -5.44 -5.33
N TYR A 315 11.98 -4.38 -4.83
CA TYR A 315 11.23 -4.42 -3.58
C TYR A 315 9.73 -4.70 -3.75
N ILE A 316 9.17 -4.48 -4.95
CA ILE A 316 7.81 -4.88 -5.29
C ILE A 316 7.71 -6.41 -5.35
N GLU A 317 8.69 -7.06 -5.96
CA GLU A 317 8.76 -8.52 -6.00
C GLU A 317 9.43 -9.00 -4.71
N ALA A 318 8.71 -9.74 -3.87
CA ALA A 318 9.36 -10.40 -2.74
C ALA A 318 10.51 -11.27 -3.29
N PRO A 319 11.75 -11.15 -2.79
CA PRO A 319 12.86 -11.92 -3.33
C PRO A 319 12.55 -13.41 -3.16
N VAL A 320 12.29 -14.09 -4.28
CA VAL A 320 12.34 -15.55 -4.34
C VAL A 320 13.80 -15.90 -4.08
N LYS A 321 14.07 -16.51 -2.93
CA LYS A 321 15.43 -16.99 -2.62
C LYS A 321 15.90 -17.88 -3.79
N PRO A 322 17.06 -17.60 -4.39
CA PRO A 322 17.64 -18.47 -5.41
C PRO A 322 18.00 -19.85 -4.86
#